data_AF-A0A1N7SDE6-F1
#
_entry.id   AF-A0A1N7SDE6-F1
#
_cell.length_a   1.000
_cell.length_b   1.000
_cell.length_c   1.000
_cell.angle_alpha   90.00
_cell.angle_beta   90.00
_cell.angle_gamma   90.00
#
_symmetry.space_group_name_H-M   'P 1'
#
loop_
_entity.id
_entity.type
_entity.pdbx_description
1 polymer ?
#
loop_
_entity_poly.entity_id
_entity_poly.type
_entity_poly.pdbx_seq_one_letter_code
_entity_poly.pdbx_strand_id
1 'polypeptide(L)'
;MDITDIQAASRMRTLGEIEADGEPQTLGDLLRSALVEANRKASADSAQIDARIADFGTFGDPKQLFALQTDLANYNIYVSLVSTLTRKAVSAVETLVKAQS
;
A
#
# COMPACT_ATOMS: atom_id res chain seq x y z
N MET A 1 -5.99 26.25 52.50
CA MET A 1 -6.68 25.35 51.54
C MET A 1 -6.06 25.66 50.20
N ASP A 2 -5.10 24.82 49.82
CA ASP A 2 -4.22 25.00 48.66
C ASP A 2 -4.99 24.65 47.39
N ILE A 3 -5.10 25.59 46.44
CA ILE A 3 -5.71 25.35 45.12
C ILE A 3 -4.56 25.32 44.12
N THR A 4 -3.77 24.26 44.19
CA THR A 4 -2.72 23.92 43.22
C THR A 4 -3.24 22.83 42.31
N ASP A 5 -4.27 23.11 41.50
CA ASP A 5 -4.74 22.12 40.51
C ASP A 5 -5.46 22.72 39.29
N ILE A 6 -4.89 23.79 38.73
CA ILE A 6 -5.35 24.34 37.43
C ILE A 6 -4.36 24.01 36.30
N GLN A 7 -3.18 23.45 36.62
CA GLN A 7 -2.17 23.09 35.62
C GLN A 7 -2.45 21.76 34.89
N ALA A 8 -3.46 20.99 35.29
CA ALA A 8 -3.82 19.74 34.60
C ALA A 8 -4.71 19.94 33.35
N ALA A 9 -5.39 21.09 33.21
CA ALA A 9 -6.37 21.31 32.14
C ALA A 9 -5.80 21.97 30.87
N SER A 10 -4.55 22.48 30.90
CA SER A 10 -3.92 23.16 29.76
C SER A 10 -2.95 22.28 28.99
N ARG A 11 -3.18 20.95 28.94
CA ARG A 11 -2.73 20.16 27.78
C ARG A 11 -3.55 20.58 26.56
N MET A 12 -3.35 21.83 26.11
CA MET A 12 -3.51 22.20 24.72
C MET A 12 -2.75 21.12 23.96
N ARG A 13 -3.50 20.25 23.28
CA ARG A 13 -2.94 19.46 22.19
C ARG A 13 -2.33 20.50 21.28
N THR A 14 -1.03 20.69 21.38
CA THR A 14 -0.23 21.28 20.33
C THR A 14 -0.43 20.30 19.17
N LEU A 15 -1.41 20.62 18.32
CA LEU A 15 -1.46 20.10 16.97
C LEU A 15 -0.12 20.54 16.41
N GLY A 16 0.84 19.62 16.35
CA GLY A 16 2.13 19.88 15.73
C GLY A 16 1.83 20.44 14.35
N GLU A 17 2.45 21.57 14.04
CA GLU A 17 2.49 22.11 12.70
C GLU A 17 2.84 20.94 11.77
N ILE A 18 1.96 20.63 10.82
CA ILE A 18 2.29 19.69 9.77
C ILE A 18 3.33 20.44 8.95
N GLU A 19 4.61 20.19 9.25
CA GLU A 19 5.72 20.62 8.43
C GLU A 19 5.47 20.05 7.04
N ALA A 20 4.93 20.87 6.15
CA ALA A 20 4.89 20.60 4.72
C ALA A 20 6.29 20.86 4.15
N ASP A 21 7.34 20.32 4.79
CA ASP A 21 8.74 20.54 4.40
C ASP A 21 9.19 19.47 3.40
N GLY A 22 8.39 19.34 2.34
CA GLY A 22 8.69 18.49 1.19
C GLY A 22 8.49 19.29 -0.07
N GLU A 23 9.52 19.33 -0.92
CA GLU A 23 9.43 19.80 -2.31
C GLU A 23 8.12 19.30 -2.95
N PRO A 24 7.38 20.15 -3.68
CA PRO A 24 6.13 19.75 -4.31
C PRO A 24 6.39 18.55 -5.23
N GLN A 25 5.98 17.36 -4.78
CA GLN A 25 6.16 16.14 -5.56
C GLN A 25 5.41 16.28 -6.88
N THR A 26 6.12 16.12 -7.98
CA THR A 26 5.47 16.09 -9.28
C THR A 26 4.61 14.84 -9.38
N LEU A 27 3.57 14.90 -10.22
CA LEU A 27 2.75 13.71 -10.52
C LEU A 27 3.62 12.54 -11.02
N GLY A 28 4.69 12.85 -11.77
CA GLY A 28 5.65 11.85 -12.24
C GLY A 28 6.43 11.16 -11.12
N ASP A 29 6.83 11.92 -10.10
CA ASP A 29 7.54 11.36 -8.93
C ASP A 29 6.61 10.52 -8.06
N LEU A 30 5.37 10.97 -7.88
CA LEU A 30 4.34 10.20 -7.18
C LEU A 30 4.03 8.88 -7.90
N LEU A 31 3.86 8.92 -9.23
CA LEU A 31 3.65 7.72 -10.05
C LEU A 31 4.83 6.75 -9.99
N ARG A 32 6.05 7.28 -10.09
CA ARG A 32 7.28 6.48 -9.96
C ARG A 32 7.33 5.80 -8.60
N SER A 33 7.12 6.56 -7.53
CA SER A 33 7.11 6.03 -6.16
C SER A 33 6.05 4.95 -5.98
N ALA A 34 4.82 5.21 -6.42
CA ALA A 34 3.72 4.26 -6.33
C ALA A 34 3.99 2.97 -7.13
N LEU A 35 4.58 3.09 -8.33
CA LEU A 35 4.95 1.93 -9.15
C LEU A 35 6.06 1.11 -8.51
N VAL A 36 7.11 1.78 -8.00
CA VAL A 36 8.21 1.12 -7.30
C VAL A 36 7.68 0.37 -6.08
N GLU A 37 6.78 0.99 -5.31
CA GLU A 37 6.18 0.37 -4.14
C GLU A 37 5.29 -0.81 -4.51
N ALA A 38 4.46 -0.67 -5.55
CA ALA A 38 3.60 -1.75 -6.01
C ALA A 38 4.41 -2.96 -6.50
N ASN A 39 5.49 -2.71 -7.25
CA ASN A 39 6.38 -3.76 -7.71
C ASN A 39 7.16 -4.42 -6.56
N ARG A 40 7.64 -3.61 -5.61
CA ARG A 40 8.33 -4.11 -4.40
C ARG A 40 7.42 -5.03 -3.61
N LYS A 41 6.17 -4.61 -3.37
CA LYS A 41 5.17 -5.42 -2.68
C LYS A 41 4.88 -6.72 -3.42
N ALA A 42 4.56 -6.65 -4.71
CA ALA A 42 4.25 -7.85 -5.50
C ALA A 42 5.43 -8.84 -5.54
N SER A 43 6.65 -8.33 -5.66
CA SER A 43 7.86 -9.16 -5.67
C SER A 43 8.11 -9.84 -4.33
N ALA A 44 7.91 -9.11 -3.21
CA ALA A 44 8.05 -9.67 -1.88
C ALA A 44 6.99 -10.75 -1.59
N ASP A 45 5.73 -10.47 -1.91
CA ASP A 45 4.62 -11.42 -1.74
C ASP A 45 4.87 -12.70 -2.58
N SER A 46 5.31 -12.56 -3.84
CA SER A 46 5.65 -13.70 -4.71
C SER A 46 6.80 -14.52 -4.15
N ALA A 47 7.90 -13.89 -3.73
CA ALA A 47 9.06 -14.59 -3.18
C ALA A 47 8.71 -15.34 -1.88
N GLN A 48 7.84 -14.78 -1.04
CA GLN A 48 7.34 -15.44 0.15
C GLN A 48 6.50 -16.67 -0.20
N ILE A 49 5.61 -16.56 -1.19
CA ILE A 49 4.80 -17.68 -1.68
C ILE A 49 5.71 -18.80 -2.22
N ASP A 50 6.70 -18.45 -3.05
CA ASP A 50 7.65 -19.40 -3.62
C ASP A 50 8.45 -20.12 -2.53
N ALA A 51 8.91 -19.39 -1.50
CA ALA A 51 9.61 -19.98 -0.36
C ALA A 51 8.73 -20.98 0.41
N ARG A 52 7.44 -20.67 0.59
CA ARG A 52 6.50 -21.58 1.26
C ARG A 52 6.16 -22.82 0.42
N ILE A 53 6.09 -22.68 -0.90
CA ILE A 53 5.90 -23.79 -1.83
C ILE A 53 7.14 -24.69 -1.88
N ALA A 54 8.34 -24.13 -1.75
CA ALA A 54 9.58 -24.89 -1.72
C ALA A 54 9.76 -25.70 -0.42
N ASP A 55 9.08 -25.32 0.66
CA ASP A 55 9.08 -26.07 1.92
C ASP A 55 8.09 -27.24 1.86
N PHE A 56 8.63 -28.47 1.80
CA PHE A 56 7.85 -29.71 1.81
C PHE A 56 6.99 -29.88 3.07
N GLY A 57 7.34 -29.24 4.20
CA GLY A 57 6.55 -29.26 5.43
C GLY A 57 5.18 -28.59 5.28
N THR A 58 5.07 -27.59 4.40
CA THR A 58 3.84 -26.82 4.15
C THR A 58 2.69 -27.71 3.68
N PHE A 59 2.96 -28.76 2.90
CA PHE A 59 1.93 -29.64 2.34
C PHE A 59 1.47 -30.73 3.30
N GLY A 60 2.20 -30.96 4.41
CA GLY A 60 1.85 -31.94 5.43
C GLY A 60 0.84 -31.43 6.46
N ASP A 61 0.61 -30.12 6.55
CA ASP A 61 -0.29 -29.49 7.51
C ASP A 61 -1.43 -28.72 6.80
N PRO A 62 -2.69 -29.16 6.95
CA PRO A 62 -3.85 -28.48 6.37
C PRO A 62 -3.97 -26.98 6.75
N LYS A 63 -3.50 -26.59 7.94
CA LYS A 63 -3.52 -25.17 8.35
C LYS A 63 -2.55 -24.34 7.54
N GLN A 64 -1.37 -24.88 7.26
CA GLN A 64 -0.35 -24.20 6.46
C GLN A 64 -0.79 -24.11 5.00
N LEU A 65 -1.45 -25.15 4.47
CA LEU A 65 -2.08 -25.11 3.16
C LEU A 65 -3.16 -24.03 3.04
N PHE A 66 -4.05 -23.91 4.03
CA PHE A 66 -5.07 -22.85 4.04
C PHE A 66 -4.44 -21.45 4.06
N ALA A 67 -3.40 -21.26 4.87
CA ALA A 67 -2.66 -20.00 4.90
C ALA A 67 -1.96 -19.73 3.56
N LEU A 68 -1.39 -20.74 2.91
CA LEU A 68 -0.75 -20.58 1.60
C LEU A 68 -1.76 -20.20 0.52
N GLN A 69 -2.93 -20.85 0.52
CA GLN A 69 -4.03 -20.52 -0.37
C GLN A 69 -4.52 -19.08 -0.17
N THR A 70 -4.55 -18.61 1.08
CA THR A 70 -4.94 -17.23 1.42
C THR A 70 -3.93 -16.23 0.88
N ASP A 71 -2.63 -16.49 1.06
CA ASP A 71 -1.56 -15.62 0.54
C ASP A 71 -1.60 -15.56 -1.00
N LEU A 72 -1.77 -16.70 -1.67
CA LEU A 72 -1.95 -16.78 -3.12
C LEU A 72 -3.16 -15.98 -3.60
N ALA A 73 -4.30 -16.11 -2.92
CA ALA A 73 -5.51 -15.37 -3.27
C ALA A 73 -5.32 -13.86 -3.11
N ASN A 74 -4.71 -13.42 -2.01
CA ASN A 74 -4.42 -12.01 -1.75
C ASN A 74 -3.47 -11.42 -2.80
N TYR A 75 -2.39 -12.14 -3.14
CA TYR A 75 -1.46 -11.74 -4.20
C TYR A 75 -2.17 -11.57 -5.54
N ASN A 76 -2.99 -12.55 -5.94
CA ASN A 76 -3.73 -12.51 -7.19
C ASN A 76 -4.71 -11.33 -7.26
N ILE A 77 -5.46 -11.09 -6.18
CA ILE A 77 -6.38 -9.95 -6.06
C ILE A 77 -5.60 -8.64 -6.22
N TYR A 78 -4.48 -8.50 -5.51
CA TYR A 78 -3.66 -7.30 -5.53
C TYR A 78 -3.14 -6.99 -6.94
N VAL A 79 -2.47 -7.93 -7.59
CA VAL A 79 -1.89 -7.75 -8.93
C VAL A 79 -2.99 -7.47 -9.97
N SER A 80 -4.12 -8.18 -9.89
CA SER A 80 -5.26 -7.97 -10.78
C SER A 80 -5.88 -6.58 -10.62
N LEU A 81 -6.01 -6.10 -9.38
CA LEU A 81 -6.54 -4.77 -9.09
C LEU A 81 -5.63 -3.68 -9.64
N VAL A 82 -4.32 -3.74 -9.33
CA VAL A 82 -3.33 -2.78 -9.83
C VAL A 82 -3.36 -2.74 -11.36
N SER A 83 -3.32 -3.90 -12.02
CA SER A 83 -3.38 -3.99 -13.48
C SER A 83 -4.66 -3.38 -14.06
N THR A 84 -5.80 -3.64 -13.42
CA THR A 84 -7.10 -3.09 -13.84
C THR A 84 -7.15 -1.57 -13.71
N LEU A 85 -6.70 -1.04 -12.58
CA LEU A 85 -6.65 0.41 -12.34
C LEU A 85 -5.71 1.10 -13.31
N THR A 86 -4.51 0.55 -13.54
CA THR A 86 -3.57 1.08 -14.54
C THR A 86 -4.20 1.12 -15.93
N ARG A 87 -4.84 0.02 -16.36
CA ARG A 87 -5.52 -0.03 -17.67
C ARG A 87 -6.62 1.03 -17.79
N LYS A 88 -7.44 1.19 -16.74
CA LYS A 88 -8.52 2.20 -16.72
C LYS A 88 -7.98 3.63 -16.75
N ALA A 89 -6.90 3.92 -16.02
CA ALA A 89 -6.25 5.21 -16.04
C ALA A 89 -5.72 5.55 -17.44
N VAL A 90 -5.02 4.62 -18.09
CA VAL A 90 -4.52 4.80 -19.47
C VAL A 90 -5.69 5.01 -20.44
N SER A 91 -6.74 4.19 -20.38
CA SER A 91 -7.92 4.37 -21.23
C SER A 91 -8.60 5.72 -21.04
N ALA A 92 -8.69 6.23 -19.80
CA ALA A 92 -9.26 7.55 -19.54
C ALA A 92 -8.42 8.67 -20.17
N VAL A 93 -7.09 8.59 -20.04
CA VAL A 93 -6.15 9.54 -20.69
C VAL A 93 -6.30 9.49 -22.21
N GLU A 94 -6.33 8.29 -22.80
CA GLU A 94 -6.53 8.12 -24.25
C GLU A 94 -7.85 8.73 -24.73
N THR A 95 -8.94 8.55 -23.97
CA THR A 95 -10.23 9.16 -24.29
C THR A 95 -10.17 10.68 -24.27
N LEU A 96 -9.52 11.28 -23.25
CA LEU A 96 -9.38 12.72 -23.15
C LEU A 96 -8.51 13.31 -24.28
N VAL A 97 -7.41 12.63 -24.63
CA VAL A 97 -6.54 13.04 -25.73
C VAL A 97 -7.29 13.01 -27.06
N LYS A 98 -8.05 11.94 -27.34
CA LYS A 98 -8.87 11.83 -28.54
C LYS A 98 -10.03 12.82 -28.61
N ALA A 99 -10.55 13.27 -27.46
CA ALA A 99 -11.61 14.27 -27.41
C ALA A 99 -11.09 15.69 -27.69
N GLN A 100 -9.78 15.93 -27.54
CA GLN A 100 -9.13 17.21 -27.81
C GLN A 100 -8.56 17.32 -29.24
N SER A 101 -8.49 16.21 -29.98
CA SER A 101 -8.04 16.10 -31.37
C SER A 101 -9.21 16.09 -32.36
#